data_AF-A0A957H882-F1
#
_entry.id   AF-A0A957H882-F1
#
_cell.length_a   1.000
_cell.length_b   1.000
_cell.length_c   1.000
_cell.angle_alpha   90.00
_cell.angle_beta   90.00
_cell.angle_gamma   90.00
#
_symmetry.space_group_name_H-M   'P 1'
#
loop_
_entity.id
_entity.type
_entity.pdbx_description
1 polymer ?
#
loop_
_entity_poly.entity_id
_entity_poly.type
_entity_poly.pdbx_seq_one_letter_code
_entity_poly.pdbx_strand_id
1 'polypeptide(L)'
;MNTPKISPHLQAVLQALFVTFLWSTSWVLIKIGLAEIPALTFAGLRYSLAFLCLLLLYSRRQGLGSLRRLDRRQWRQLLALGIIYYGVTHGAQFLSLAYLPAVMATLVLGFTPVVVALAGLFILAERPTRWQLGGIVLAVGGLVLYFYPVSL
;
A
#
# COMPACT_ATOMS: atom_id res chain seq x y z
N MET A 1 -23.75 23.56 -22.45
CA MET A 1 -24.02 22.34 -21.65
C MET A 1 -23.26 22.49 -20.35
N ASN A 2 -23.92 23.01 -19.30
CA ASN A 2 -23.29 23.33 -18.02
C ASN A 2 -23.17 22.03 -17.22
N THR A 3 -21.98 21.43 -17.24
CA THR A 3 -21.69 20.32 -16.33
C THR A 3 -21.84 20.84 -14.89
N PRO A 4 -22.60 20.16 -14.01
CA PRO A 4 -22.70 20.59 -12.63
C PRO A 4 -21.30 20.60 -12.02
N LYS A 5 -20.84 21.76 -11.56
CA LYS A 5 -19.56 21.91 -10.87
C LYS A 5 -19.67 21.20 -9.52
N ILE A 6 -19.28 19.93 -9.50
CA ILE A 6 -19.16 19.15 -8.27
C ILE A 6 -18.20 19.90 -7.34
N SER A 7 -18.58 20.06 -6.07
CA SER A 7 -17.70 20.66 -5.05
C SER A 7 -16.35 19.92 -5.04
N PRO A 8 -15.20 20.63 -5.01
CA PRO A 8 -13.88 19.98 -4.95
C PRO A 8 -13.75 18.97 -3.81
N HIS A 9 -14.43 19.23 -2.68
CA HIS A 9 -14.48 18.30 -1.55
C HIS A 9 -15.25 17.01 -1.90
N LEU A 10 -16.40 17.13 -2.56
CA LEU A 10 -17.18 15.96 -2.99
C LEU A 10 -16.41 15.12 -4.02
N GLN A 11 -15.71 15.77 -4.96
CA GLN A 11 -14.86 15.07 -5.92
C GLN A 11 -13.73 14.29 -5.21
N ALA A 12 -13.06 14.90 -4.24
CA ALA A 12 -12.01 14.24 -3.46
C ALA A 12 -12.56 13.04 -2.66
N VAL A 13 -13.72 13.19 -2.02
CA VAL A 13 -14.39 12.10 -1.28
C VAL A 13 -14.75 10.95 -2.21
N LEU A 14 -15.37 11.23 -3.37
CA LEU A 14 -15.72 10.20 -4.35
C LEU A 14 -14.48 9.47 -4.89
N GLN A 15 -13.40 10.19 -5.17
CA GLN A 15 -12.13 9.59 -5.59
C GLN A 15 -11.53 8.70 -4.48
N ALA A 16 -11.55 9.15 -3.23
CA ALA A 16 -11.06 8.37 -2.10
C ALA A 16 -11.86 7.08 -1.90
N LEU A 17 -13.20 7.15 -1.98
CA LEU A 17 -14.08 5.99 -1.91
C LEU A 17 -13.80 5.01 -3.06
N PHE A 18 -13.65 5.52 -4.28
CA PHE A 18 -13.35 4.69 -5.44
C PHE A 18 -11.99 3.98 -5.31
N VAL A 19 -10.94 4.70 -4.88
CA VAL A 19 -9.61 4.11 -4.63
C VAL A 19 -9.69 3.05 -3.52
N THR A 20 -10.41 3.33 -2.43
CA THR A 20 -10.58 2.40 -1.31
C THR A 20 -11.31 1.13 -1.76
N PHE A 21 -12.34 1.26 -2.59
CA PHE A 21 -13.07 0.14 -3.17
C PHE A 21 -12.17 -0.72 -4.08
N LEU A 22 -11.43 -0.10 -5.00
CA LEU A 22 -10.50 -0.81 -5.88
C LEU A 22 -9.41 -1.53 -5.08
N TRP A 23 -8.87 -0.86 -4.06
CA TRP A 23 -7.84 -1.44 -3.21
C TRP A 23 -8.39 -2.65 -2.46
N SER A 24 -9.51 -2.50 -1.74
CA SER A 24 -10.12 -3.58 -0.95
C SER A 24 -10.52 -4.78 -1.81
N THR A 25 -11.13 -4.55 -2.96
CA THR A 25 -11.50 -5.62 -3.92
C THR A 25 -10.26 -6.34 -4.45
N SER A 26 -9.17 -5.61 -4.69
CA SER A 26 -7.93 -6.19 -5.17
C SER A 26 -7.35 -7.23 -4.20
N TRP A 27 -7.49 -7.06 -2.88
CA TRP A 27 -7.02 -8.03 -1.90
C TRP A 27 -7.75 -9.37 -2.01
N VAL A 28 -9.07 -9.32 -2.19
CA VAL A 28 -9.91 -10.51 -2.40
C VAL A 28 -9.51 -11.22 -3.70
N LEU A 29 -9.38 -10.48 -4.79
CA LEU A 29 -8.97 -11.03 -6.08
C LEU A 29 -7.57 -11.64 -6.05
N ILE A 30 -6.63 -11.02 -5.33
CA ILE A 30 -5.29 -11.60 -5.12
C ILE A 30 -5.44 -12.94 -4.42
N LYS A 31 -6.17 -13.01 -3.30
CA LYS A 31 -6.35 -14.26 -2.56
C LYS A 31 -6.95 -15.39 -3.41
N ILE A 32 -7.90 -15.06 -4.29
CA ILE A 32 -8.47 -16.02 -5.26
C ILE A 32 -7.42 -16.45 -6.28
N GLY A 33 -6.68 -15.51 -6.88
CA GLY A 33 -5.63 -15.83 -7.86
C GLY A 33 -4.47 -16.64 -7.28
N LEU A 34 -4.19 -16.49 -5.99
CA LEU A 34 -3.18 -17.25 -5.26
C LEU A 34 -3.54 -18.74 -5.08
N ALA A 35 -4.78 -19.15 -5.36
CA ALA A 35 -5.15 -20.57 -5.34
C ALA A 35 -4.46 -21.37 -6.47
N GLU A 36 -4.23 -20.72 -7.62
CA GLU A 36 -3.69 -21.35 -8.83
C GLU A 36 -2.24 -20.93 -9.13
N ILE A 37 -1.86 -19.70 -8.74
CA ILE A 37 -0.57 -19.10 -9.10
C ILE A 37 0.25 -18.82 -7.84
N PRO A 38 1.54 -19.21 -7.79
CA PRO A 38 2.43 -18.89 -6.67
C PRO A 38 2.52 -17.38 -6.42
N ALA A 39 2.61 -16.99 -5.14
CA ALA A 39 2.51 -15.60 -4.71
C ALA A 39 3.49 -14.63 -5.38
N LEU A 40 4.76 -15.00 -5.43
CA LEU A 40 5.79 -14.14 -6.02
C LEU A 40 5.62 -14.01 -7.54
N THR A 41 5.21 -15.08 -8.22
CA THR A 41 4.91 -15.06 -9.66
C THR A 41 3.71 -14.17 -9.96
N PHE A 42 2.64 -14.31 -9.17
CA PHE A 42 1.43 -13.49 -9.30
C PHE A 42 1.72 -12.00 -9.06
N ALA A 43 2.51 -11.68 -8.02
CA ALA A 43 3.00 -10.33 -7.77
C ALA A 43 3.82 -9.80 -8.95
N GLY A 44 4.80 -10.59 -9.43
CA GLY A 44 5.66 -10.23 -10.56
C GLY A 44 4.86 -9.92 -11.83
N LEU A 45 3.89 -10.77 -12.19
CA LEU A 45 3.01 -10.55 -13.35
C LEU A 45 2.18 -9.28 -13.18
N ARG A 46 1.59 -9.06 -12.00
CA ARG A 46 0.78 -7.88 -11.71
C ARG A 46 1.60 -6.59 -11.87
N TYR A 47 2.78 -6.52 -11.26
CA TYR A 47 3.62 -5.32 -11.33
C TYR A 47 4.27 -5.14 -12.70
N SER A 48 4.56 -6.23 -13.42
CA SER A 48 5.05 -6.15 -14.81
C SER A 48 3.98 -5.60 -15.75
N LEU A 49 2.73 -6.05 -15.61
CA LEU A 49 1.61 -5.52 -16.38
C LEU A 49 1.38 -4.04 -16.04
N ALA A 50 1.40 -3.67 -14.76
CA ALA A 50 1.29 -2.29 -14.33
C ALA A 50 2.41 -1.41 -14.92
N PHE A 51 3.65 -1.89 -14.93
CA PHE A 51 4.78 -1.23 -15.57
C PHE A 51 4.55 -1.00 -17.07
N LEU A 52 4.11 -2.02 -17.81
CA LEU A 52 3.84 -1.91 -19.24
C LEU A 52 2.71 -0.91 -19.55
N CYS A 53 1.61 -0.97 -18.79
CA CYS A 53 0.50 -0.04 -18.94
C CYS A 53 0.92 1.41 -18.67
N LEU A 54 1.68 1.64 -17.58
CA LEU A 54 2.17 2.96 -17.23
C LEU A 54 3.22 3.46 -18.23
N LEU A 55 4.12 2.59 -18.71
CA LEU A 55 5.11 2.92 -19.72
C LEU A 55 4.43 3.37 -21.02
N LEU A 56 3.40 2.64 -21.48
CA LEU A 56 2.65 2.99 -22.67
C LEU A 56 1.93 4.34 -22.51
N LEU A 57 1.24 4.54 -21.40
CA LEU A 57 0.53 5.79 -21.11
C LEU A 57 1.50 6.98 -21.05
N TYR A 58 2.63 6.78 -20.38
CA TYR A 58 3.65 7.81 -20.21
C TYR A 58 4.37 8.14 -21.52
N SER A 59 4.64 7.13 -22.36
CA SER A 59 5.16 7.30 -23.71
C SER A 59 4.22 8.12 -24.59
N ARG A 60 2.91 7.85 -24.54
CA ARG A 60 1.91 8.58 -25.32
C ARG A 60 1.76 10.04 -24.91
N ARG A 61 2.05 10.38 -23.65
CA ARG A 61 1.99 11.75 -23.12
C ARG A 61 3.31 12.52 -23.25
N GLN A 62 4.26 12.03 -24.05
CA GLN A 62 5.62 12.58 -24.18
C GLN A 62 6.40 12.68 -22.84
N GLY A 63 5.98 11.94 -21.82
CA GLY A 63 6.57 12.00 -20.49
C GLY A 63 8.01 11.48 -20.45
N LEU A 64 8.40 10.64 -21.41
CA LEU A 64 9.73 10.01 -21.47
C LEU A 64 10.89 11.03 -21.49
N GLY A 65 10.64 12.26 -21.93
CA GLY A 65 11.62 13.34 -21.86
C GLY A 65 12.04 13.70 -20.42
N SER A 66 11.16 13.51 -19.43
CA SER A 66 11.48 13.78 -18.02
C SER A 66 12.38 12.69 -17.42
N LEU A 67 12.21 11.43 -17.83
CA LEU A 67 13.05 10.31 -17.38
C LEU A 67 14.51 10.47 -17.83
N ARG A 68 14.74 11.08 -19.00
CA ARG A 68 16.08 11.39 -19.50
C ARG A 68 16.80 12.47 -18.70
N ARG A 69 16.07 13.28 -17.93
CA ARG A 69 16.63 14.34 -17.07
C ARG A 69 17.00 13.83 -15.68
N LEU A 70 16.73 12.57 -15.37
CA LEU A 70 17.05 11.99 -14.07
C LEU A 70 18.56 11.73 -13.96
N ASP A 71 19.14 12.20 -12.87
CA ASP A 71 20.53 11.94 -12.53
C ASP A 71 20.74 10.52 -11.97
N ARG A 72 21.97 10.01 -11.99
CA ARG A 72 22.35 8.69 -11.46
C ARG A 72 21.90 8.49 -10.01
N ARG A 73 21.95 9.53 -9.18
CA ARG A 73 21.46 9.46 -7.80
C ARG A 73 19.96 9.16 -7.74
N GLN A 74 19.17 9.81 -8.58
CA GLN A 74 17.71 9.62 -8.64
C GLN A 74 17.38 8.23 -9.16
N TRP A 75 18.10 7.74 -10.16
CA TRP A 75 17.96 6.36 -10.63
C TRP A 75 18.25 5.32 -9.54
N ARG A 76 19.29 5.52 -8.73
CA ARG A 76 19.57 4.65 -7.58
C ARG A 76 18.45 4.70 -6.54
N GLN A 77 17.88 5.87 -6.26
CA GLN A 77 16.75 6.00 -5.34
C GLN A 77 15.51 5.29 -5.87
N LEU A 78 15.21 5.41 -7.16
CA LEU A 78 14.11 4.68 -7.81
C LEU A 78 14.32 3.18 -7.78
N LEU A 79 15.55 2.70 -8.03
CA LEU A 79 15.89 1.28 -7.90
C LEU A 79 15.73 0.79 -6.47
N ALA A 80 16.22 1.55 -5.48
CA ALA A 80 16.06 1.21 -4.07
C ALA A 80 14.58 1.14 -3.67
N LEU A 81 13.76 2.11 -4.09
CA LEU A 81 12.32 2.09 -3.89
C LEU A 81 11.66 0.90 -4.59
N GLY A 82 12.06 0.61 -5.83
CA GLY A 82 11.60 -0.56 -6.60
C GLY A 82 11.82 -1.85 -5.84
N ILE A 83 13.06 -2.09 -5.40
CA ILE A 83 13.46 -3.32 -4.71
C ILE A 83 12.80 -3.41 -3.34
N ILE A 84 12.91 -2.36 -2.51
CA ILE A 84 12.43 -2.40 -1.12
C ILE A 84 10.90 -2.41 -1.09
N TYR A 85 10.26 -1.46 -1.76
CA TYR A 85 8.82 -1.29 -1.66
C TYR A 85 8.04 -2.31 -2.50
N TYR A 86 8.41 -2.50 -3.77
CA TYR A 86 7.67 -3.41 -4.66
C TYR A 86 8.20 -4.84 -4.62
N GLY A 87 9.50 -5.04 -4.52
CA GLY A 87 10.09 -6.37 -4.41
C GLY A 87 9.85 -7.00 -3.04
N VAL A 88 10.44 -6.39 -2.00
CA VAL A 88 10.44 -6.95 -0.65
C VAL A 88 9.09 -6.77 0.04
N THR A 89 8.62 -5.54 0.21
CA THR A 89 7.40 -5.27 1.00
C THR A 89 6.17 -5.89 0.34
N HIS A 90 5.92 -5.60 -0.94
CA HIS A 90 4.77 -6.17 -1.64
C HIS A 90 4.92 -7.68 -1.89
N GLY A 91 6.13 -8.20 -2.13
CA GLY A 91 6.36 -9.64 -2.19
C GLY A 91 6.01 -10.36 -0.89
N ALA A 92 6.49 -9.84 0.25
CA ALA A 92 6.16 -10.34 1.58
C ALA A 92 4.65 -10.23 1.88
N GLN A 93 4.00 -9.16 1.41
CA GLN A 93 2.55 -8.98 1.56
C GLN A 93 1.76 -10.05 0.78
N PHE A 94 2.16 -10.37 -0.45
CA PHE A 94 1.51 -11.42 -1.24
C PHE A 94 1.79 -12.80 -0.63
N LEU A 95 2.98 -13.01 -0.08
CA LEU A 95 3.32 -14.23 0.64
C LEU A 95 2.46 -14.38 1.91
N SER A 96 2.28 -13.29 2.67
CA SER A 96 1.39 -13.25 3.83
C SER A 96 -0.03 -13.61 3.43
N LEU A 97 -0.50 -13.15 2.26
CA LEU A 97 -1.79 -13.55 1.73
C LEU A 97 -1.85 -14.98 1.23
N ALA A 98 -0.74 -15.61 0.85
CA ALA A 98 -0.75 -17.02 0.50
C ALA A 98 -0.96 -17.87 1.76
N TYR A 99 -0.22 -17.57 2.84
CA TYR A 99 -0.21 -18.40 4.06
C TYR A 99 -1.25 -18.02 5.11
N LEU A 100 -1.71 -16.77 5.16
CA LEU A 100 -2.68 -16.30 6.14
C LEU A 100 -4.03 -15.95 5.49
N PRO A 101 -5.14 -16.03 6.25
CA PRO A 101 -6.41 -15.42 5.86
C PRO A 101 -6.25 -13.93 5.58
N ALA A 102 -7.00 -13.40 4.62
CA ALA A 102 -6.95 -11.97 4.26
C ALA A 102 -7.25 -11.05 5.46
N VAL A 103 -8.13 -11.49 6.37
CA VAL A 103 -8.46 -10.76 7.60
C VAL A 103 -7.24 -10.63 8.51
N MET A 104 -6.48 -11.71 8.74
CA MET A 104 -5.27 -11.66 9.56
C MET A 104 -4.18 -10.80 8.89
N ALA A 105 -4.00 -10.91 7.58
CA ALA A 105 -3.02 -10.09 6.85
C ALA A 105 -3.34 -8.59 6.95
N THR A 106 -4.60 -8.19 6.75
CA THR A 106 -5.05 -6.80 6.89
C THR A 106 -4.91 -6.31 8.33
N LEU A 107 -5.16 -7.17 9.31
CA LEU A 107 -5.01 -6.83 10.71
C LEU A 107 -3.54 -6.61 11.10
N VAL A 108 -2.61 -7.43 10.58
CA VAL A 108 -1.17 -7.21 10.73
C VAL A 108 -0.75 -5.88 10.12
N LEU A 109 -1.30 -5.51 8.95
CA LEU A 109 -1.08 -4.19 8.38
C LEU A 109 -1.64 -3.05 9.24
N GLY A 110 -2.64 -3.32 10.07
CA GLY A 110 -3.15 -2.38 11.07
C GLY A 110 -2.10 -1.93 12.09
N PHE A 111 -1.00 -2.67 12.27
CA PHE A 111 0.13 -2.25 13.09
C PHE A 111 1.10 -1.26 12.42
N THR A 112 0.95 -1.02 11.11
CA THR A 112 1.81 -0.09 10.38
C THR A 112 1.99 1.26 11.10
N PRO A 113 0.94 1.92 11.63
CA PRO A 113 1.11 3.18 12.36
C PRO A 113 2.02 3.07 13.58
N VAL A 114 1.99 1.94 14.30
CA VAL A 114 2.84 1.70 15.47
C VAL A 114 4.30 1.56 15.04
N VAL A 115 4.54 0.73 14.03
CA VAL A 115 5.89 0.52 13.47
C VAL A 115 6.45 1.82 12.91
N VAL A 116 5.64 2.59 12.17
CA VAL A 116 6.02 3.88 11.61
C VAL A 116 6.30 4.91 12.70
N ALA A 117 5.50 4.98 13.77
CA ALA A 117 5.73 5.90 14.86
C ALA A 117 7.04 5.57 15.61
N LEU A 118 7.31 4.30 15.86
CA LEU A 118 8.59 3.86 16.45
C LEU A 118 9.76 4.17 15.52
N ALA A 119 9.62 3.86 14.23
CA ALA A 119 10.64 4.18 13.23
C ALA A 119 10.90 5.70 13.13
N GLY A 120 9.85 6.53 13.18
CA GLY A 120 9.98 7.99 13.22
C GLY A 120 10.73 8.48 14.44
N LEU A 121 10.47 7.88 15.61
CA LEU A 121 11.19 8.20 16.85
C LEU A 121 12.68 7.82 16.78
N PHE A 122 13.01 6.62 16.28
CA PHE A 122 14.39 6.12 16.30
C PHE A 122 15.23 6.57 15.09
N ILE A 123 14.63 6.69 13.90
CA ILE A 123 15.35 6.99 12.65
C ILE A 123 15.30 8.49 12.35
N LEU A 124 14.14 9.15 12.53
CA LEU A 124 13.95 10.57 12.23
C LEU A 124 14.09 11.47 13.47
N ALA A 125 14.24 10.90 14.66
CA ALA A 125 14.25 11.62 15.95
C ALA A 125 12.97 12.46 16.19
N GLU A 126 11.85 12.08 15.57
CA GLU A 126 10.56 12.74 15.75
C GLU A 126 9.92 12.30 17.08
N ARG A 127 9.61 13.28 17.95
CA ARG A 127 8.95 12.98 19.23
C ARG A 127 7.43 12.86 19.01
N PRO A 128 6.82 11.68 19.21
CA PRO A 128 5.38 11.52 19.05
C PRO A 128 4.64 12.39 20.07
N THR A 129 3.60 13.07 19.60
CA THR A 129 2.71 13.87 20.45
C THR A 129 1.91 12.96 21.39
N ARG A 130 1.41 13.53 22.50
CA ARG A 130 0.56 12.80 23.46
C ARG A 130 -0.67 12.17 22.80
N TRP A 131 -1.26 12.84 21.79
CA TRP A 131 -2.39 12.31 21.02
C TRP A 131 -2.01 11.15 20.11
N GLN A 132 -0.84 11.21 19.45
CA GLN A 132 -0.32 10.08 18.66
C GLN A 132 -0.04 8.86 19.54
N LEU A 133 0.53 9.09 20.74
CA LEU A 133 0.76 8.01 21.70
C LEU A 133 -0.57 7.38 22.16
N GLY A 134 -1.59 8.20 22.46
CA GLY A 134 -2.93 7.72 22.77
C GLY A 134 -3.55 6.91 21.63
N GLY A 135 -3.39 7.35 20.39
CA GLY A 135 -3.83 6.61 19.19
C GLY A 135 -3.11 5.28 19.01
N ILE A 136 -1.82 5.21 19.28
CA ILE A 136 -1.02 3.97 19.26
C ILE A 136 -1.54 3.00 20.33
N VAL A 137 -1.74 3.47 21.56
CA VAL A 137 -2.28 2.64 22.65
C VAL A 137 -3.66 2.10 22.29
N LEU A 138 -4.53 2.94 21.72
CA LEU A 138 -5.86 2.52 21.27
C LEU A 138 -5.79 1.47 20.13
N ALA A 139 -4.91 1.67 19.14
CA ALA A 139 -4.72 0.74 18.04
C ALA A 139 -4.19 -0.62 18.52
N VAL A 140 -3.19 -0.62 19.40
CA VAL A 140 -2.64 -1.84 20.01
C VAL A 140 -3.70 -2.52 20.88
N GLY A 141 -4.44 -1.75 21.69
CA GLY A 141 -5.51 -2.27 22.55
C GLY A 141 -6.64 -2.94 21.77
N GLY A 142 -7.11 -2.29 20.70
CA GLY A 142 -8.14 -2.86 19.81
C GLY A 142 -7.68 -4.17 19.15
N LEU A 143 -6.39 -4.27 18.85
CA LEU A 143 -5.85 -5.49 18.26
C LEU A 143 -5.67 -6.62 19.29
N VAL A 144 -5.18 -6.31 20.50
CA VAL A 144 -5.12 -7.30 21.59
C VAL A 144 -6.52 -7.84 21.86
N LEU A 145 -7.53 -6.97 21.91
CA LEU A 145 -8.93 -7.38 22.09
C LEU A 145 -9.41 -8.29 20.96
N TYR A 146 -9.04 -8.00 19.70
CA TYR A 146 -9.42 -8.82 18.55
C TYR A 146 -8.79 -10.22 18.61
N PHE A 147 -7.51 -10.33 18.99
CA PHE A 147 -6.83 -11.62 19.10
C PHE A 147 -7.07 -12.34 20.42
N TYR A 148 -7.65 -11.67 21.42
CA TYR A 148 -7.92 -12.28 22.70
C TYR A 148 -8.90 -13.44 22.48
N PRO A 149 -8.50 -14.69 22.73
CA PRO A 149 -9.36 -15.84 22.52
C PRO A 149 -10.43 -15.81 23.62
N VAL A 150 -11.54 -15.12 23.37
CA VAL A 150 -12.75 -15.27 24.16
C VAL A 150 -13.33 -16.62 23.79
N SER A 151 -12.99 -17.65 24.57
CA SER A 151 -13.75 -18.88 24.61
C SER A 151 -15.11 -18.58 25.24
N LEU A 152 -16.11 -18.27 24.41
CA LEU A 152 -17.53 -18.29 24.78
C LEU A 152 -18.10 -19.69 24.57
#